data_AF-A0A965CZ26-F1
#
_entry.id   AF-A0A965CZ26-F1
#
_cell.length_a   1.000
_cell.length_b   1.000
_cell.length_c   1.000
_cell.angle_alpha   90.00
_cell.angle_beta   90.00
_cell.angle_gamma   90.00
#
_symmetry.space_group_name_H-M   'P 1'
#
loop_
_entity.id
_entity.type
_entity.pdbx_description
1 polymer ?
#
loop_
_entity_poly.entity_id
_entity_poly.type
_entity_poly.pdbx_seq_one_letter_code
_entity_poly.pdbx_strand_id
1 'polypeptide(L)' 'GVLAPLGTPKEVVSKINKGLAEILRIPDVQARLVSVGAEAAHSSPAEFSAFLQRETERWGKVLREANIKPPD' A
#
# COMPACT_ATOMS: atom_id res chain seq x y z
N GLY A 1 1.88 0.72 -2.42
CA GLY A 1 2.55 0.49 -1.12
C GLY A 1 3.81 -0.33 -1.32
N VAL A 2 4.50 -0.67 -0.24
CA VAL A 2 5.74 -1.49 -0.27
C VAL A 2 5.49 -2.79 0.48
N LEU A 3 5.91 -3.92 -0.10
CA LEU A 3 5.80 -5.26 0.46
C LEU A 3 7.20 -5.85 0.65
N ALA A 4 7.34 -6.74 1.63
CA ALA A 4 8.58 -7.45 1.91
C ALA A 4 8.32 -8.97 1.97
N PRO A 5 9.33 -9.83 1.76
CA PRO A 5 9.17 -11.27 1.88
C PRO A 5 8.64 -11.71 3.25
N LEU A 6 7.93 -12.84 3.27
CA LEU A 6 7.51 -13.48 4.50
C LEU A 6 8.73 -13.77 5.40
N GLY A 7 8.62 -13.45 6.68
CA GLY A 7 9.70 -13.65 7.65
C GLY A 7 10.71 -12.50 7.74
N THR A 8 10.54 -11.42 6.96
CA THR A 8 11.37 -10.21 7.13
C THR A 8 11.27 -9.71 8.59
N PRO A 9 12.39 -9.48 9.30
CA PRO A 9 12.36 -9.04 10.69
C PRO A 9 11.59 -7.73 10.88
N LYS A 10 10.87 -7.61 12.00
CA LYS A 10 10.01 -6.46 12.30
C LYS A 10 10.81 -5.15 12.35
N GLU A 11 12.05 -5.21 12.81
CA GLU A 11 12.95 -4.08 12.95
C GLU A 11 13.36 -3.54 11.58
N VAL A 12 13.57 -4.41 10.59
CA VAL A 12 13.85 -4.03 9.20
C VAL A 12 12.62 -3.35 8.59
N VAL A 13 11.43 -3.94 8.78
CA VAL A 13 10.17 -3.35 8.31
C VAL A 13 9.94 -1.97 8.94
N SER A 14 10.19 -1.85 10.25
CA SER A 14 10.06 -0.59 11.00
C SER A 14 11.02 0.48 10.47
N LYS A 15 12.29 0.13 10.22
CA LYS A 15 13.28 1.05 9.68
C LYS A 15 12.88 1.57 8.29
N ILE A 16 12.43 0.68 7.41
CA ILE A 16 11.97 1.05 6.06
C ILE A 16 10.73 1.94 6.15
N ASN A 17 9.74 1.57 6.97
CA ASN A 17 8.51 2.34 7.13
C ASN A 17 8.77 3.76 7.63
N LYS A 18 9.68 3.94 8.60
CA LYS A 18 10.12 5.26 9.08
C LYS A 18 10.77 6.09 7.97
N GLY A 19 11.71 5.50 7.23
CA GLY A 19 12.36 6.19 6.10
C GLY A 19 11.37 6.63 5.01
N LEU A 20 10.37 5.79 4.70
CA LEU A 20 9.29 6.16 3.78
C LEU A 20 8.45 7.32 4.32
N ALA A 21 8.14 7.33 5.63
CA ALA A 21 7.41 8.42 6.25
C ALA A 21 8.15 9.76 6.14
N GLU A 22 9.47 9.74 6.27
CA GLU A 22 10.31 10.94 6.13
C GLU A 22 10.34 11.42 4.68
N ILE A 23 10.60 10.51 3.72
CA ILE A 23 10.69 10.84 2.30
C ILE A 23 9.36 11.39 1.76
N LEU A 24 8.23 10.82 2.17
CA LEU A 24 6.90 11.27 1.72
C LEU A 24 6.49 12.64 2.27
N ARG A 25 7.23 13.20 3.24
CA ARG A 25 7.05 14.57 3.74
C ARG A 25 7.87 15.60 2.98
N ILE A 26 8.78 15.18 2.10
CA ILE A 26 9.60 16.10 1.32
C ILE A 26 8.72 16.73 0.22
N PRO A 27 8.61 18.08 0.16
CA PRO A 27 7.73 18.75 -0.81
C PRO A 27 7.99 18.36 -2.26
N ASP A 28 9.26 18.25 -2.65
CA ASP A 28 9.63 17.85 -4.01
C ASP A 28 9.17 16.43 -4.35
N VAL A 29 9.17 15.51 -3.37
CA VAL A 29 8.66 14.15 -3.56
C VAL A 29 7.14 14.17 -3.72
N GLN A 30 6.45 14.94 -2.89
CA GLN A 30 4.99 15.10 -3.01
C GLN A 30 4.61 15.71 -4.36
N ALA A 31 5.31 16.75 -4.81
CA ALA A 31 5.08 17.39 -6.10
C ALA A 31 5.28 16.41 -7.27
N ARG A 32 6.30 15.54 -7.21
CA ARG A 32 6.52 14.50 -8.22
C ARG A 32 5.39 13.46 -8.24
N LEU A 33 4.90 13.03 -7.08
CA LEU A 33 3.76 12.12 -7.00
C LEU A 33 2.49 12.76 -7.61
N VAL A 34 2.22 14.01 -7.25
CA VAL A 34 1.08 14.76 -7.81
C VAL A 34 1.21 14.91 -9.33
N SER A 35 2.42 15.13 -9.85
CA SER A 35 2.65 15.26 -11.30
C SER A 35 2.28 14.02 -12.11
N VAL A 36 2.20 12.84 -11.46
CA VAL A 36 1.76 11.58 -12.08
C VAL A 36 0.36 11.13 -11.63
N GLY A 37 -0.42 12.04 -11.03
CA GLY A 37 -1.77 11.75 -10.56
C GLY A 37 -1.84 10.90 -9.29
N ALA A 38 -0.76 10.87 -8.50
CA ALA A 38 -0.70 10.15 -7.23
C ALA A 38 -0.66 11.13 -6.05
N GLU A 39 -1.10 10.65 -4.88
CA GLU A 39 -1.03 11.38 -3.62
C GLU A 39 -0.04 10.70 -2.66
N ALA A 40 0.71 11.50 -1.92
CA ALA A 40 1.59 10.98 -0.87
C ALA A 40 0.74 10.50 0.32
N ALA A 41 0.70 9.18 0.53
CA ALA A 41 0.02 8.57 1.66
C ALA A 41 0.99 7.70 2.46
N HIS A 42 0.92 7.82 3.79
CA HIS A 42 1.70 7.01 4.72
C HIS A 42 0.78 6.41 5.77
N SER A 43 1.10 5.19 6.19
CA SER A 43 0.46 4.49 7.29
C SER A 43 1.48 3.60 8.00
N SER A 44 1.11 3.09 9.16
CA SER A 44 1.84 2.00 9.79
C SER A 44 1.75 0.71 8.95
N PRO A 45 2.67 -0.26 9.15
CA PRO A 45 2.59 -1.58 8.50
C PRO A 45 1.31 -2.34 8.84
N ALA A 46 0.79 -2.18 10.06
CA ALA A 46 -0.45 -2.83 10.51
C ALA A 46 -1.67 -2.26 9.80
N GLU A 47 -1.78 -0.93 9.70
CA GLU A 47 -2.87 -0.27 8.97
C GLU A 47 -2.84 -0.61 7.48
N PHE A 48 -1.65 -0.69 6.87
CA PHE A 48 -1.54 -1.10 5.48
C PHE A 48 -1.97 -2.55 5.26
N SER A 49 -1.62 -3.45 6.20
CA SER A 49 -2.09 -4.85 6.18
C SER A 49 -3.62 -4.92 6.28
N ALA A 50 -4.23 -4.15 7.18
CA ALA A 50 -5.68 -4.08 7.34
C ALA A 50 -6.37 -3.47 6.10
N PHE A 51 -5.75 -2.48 5.45
CA PHE A 51 -6.23 -1.93 4.19
C PHE A 51 -6.26 -3.00 3.09
N LEU A 52 -5.17 -3.76 2.91
CA LEU A 52 -5.11 -4.82 1.91
C LEU A 52 -6.18 -5.89 2.14
N GLN A 53 -6.42 -6.30 3.39
CA GLN A 53 -7.48 -7.27 3.72
C GLN A 53 -8.86 -6.74 3.31
N ARG A 54 -9.20 -5.52 3.73
CA ARG A 54 -10.48 -4.89 3.38
C ARG A 54 -10.66 -4.72 1.87
N GLU A 55 -9.64 -4.29 1.16
CA GLU A 55 -9.70 -4.11 -0.29
C GLU A 55 -9.87 -5.44 -1.01
N THR A 56 -9.16 -6.48 -0.56
CA THR A 56 -9.29 -7.85 -1.11
C THR A 56 -10.71 -8.36 -0.95
N GLU A 57 -11.30 -8.20 0.24
CA GLU A 57 -12.70 -8.59 0.50
C GLU A 57 -13.68 -7.79 -0.36
N ARG A 58 -13.51 -6.46 -0.41
CA ARG A 58 -14.35 -5.54 -1.18
C ARG A 58 -14.36 -5.91 -2.66
N TRP A 59 -13.18 -6.01 -3.27
CA TRP A 59 -13.08 -6.30 -4.70
C TRP A 59 -13.46 -7.74 -5.02
N GLY A 60 -13.15 -8.70 -4.13
CA GLY A 60 -13.64 -10.06 -4.27
C GLY A 60 -15.16 -10.14 -4.30
N LYS A 61 -15.86 -9.34 -3.48
CA LYS A 61 -17.32 -9.24 -3.51
C LYS A 61 -17.82 -8.67 -4.83
N VAL A 62 -17.26 -7.54 -5.29
CA VAL A 62 -17.63 -6.90 -6.56
C VAL A 62 -17.48 -7.88 -7.74
N LEU A 63 -16.37 -8.62 -7.81
CA LEU A 63 -16.13 -9.58 -8.87
C LEU A 63 -17.18 -10.70 -8.90
N ARG A 64 -17.55 -11.24 -7.73
CA ARG A 64 -18.59 -12.28 -7.62
C ARG A 64 -19.96 -11.75 -8.04
N GLU A 65 -20.32 -10.54 -7.61
CA GLU A 65 -21.60 -9.90 -7.96
C GLU A 65 -21.68 -9.58 -9.46
N ALA A 66 -20.56 -9.21 -10.08
CA ALA A 66 -20.47 -8.93 -11.51
C ALA A 66 -20.26 -10.19 -12.37
N ASN A 67 -20.17 -11.39 -11.78
CA ASN A 67 -19.83 -12.64 -12.45
C ASN A 67 -18.55 -12.57 -13.31
N ILE A 68 -17.55 -11.83 -12.84
CA ILE A 68 -16.24 -11.70 -13.49
C ILE A 68 -15.32 -12.81 -12.97
N LYS A 69 -14.68 -13.52 -13.89
CA LYS A 69 -13.74 -14.61 -13.58
C LYS A 69 -12.38 -14.34 -14.22
N PRO A 70 -11.28 -14.86 -13.65
CA PRO A 70 -9.99 -14.86 -14.34
C PRO A 70 -10.13 -15.54 -15.71
N PRO A 71 -9.38 -15.08 -16.73
CA PRO A 71 -9.24 -15.84 -17.96
C PRO A 71 -8.61 -17.21 -17.67
N ASP A 72 -8.96 -18.21 -18.49
CA ASP A 72 -8.44 -19.58 -18.40
C ASP A 72 -6.91 -19.65 -18.57
#